data_AF-A0A3N2IDR0-F1
#
_entry.id   AF-A0A3N2IDR0-F1
#
_cell.length_a   1.000
_cell.length_b   1.000
_cell.length_c   1.000
_cell.angle_alpha   90.00
_cell.angle_beta   90.00
_cell.angle_gamma   90.00
#
_symmetry.space_group_name_H-M   'P 1'
#
loop_
_entity.id
_entity.type
_entity.pdbx_description
1 polymer ?
#
loop_
_entity_poly.entity_id
_entity_poly.type
_entity_poly.pdbx_seq_one_letter_code
_entity_poly.pdbx_strand_id
1 'polypeptide(L)'
;MTAPGVPASTGRGVRVARAVLVVVGVLLIALGGYVLTQTVRPNRYGGLLVWLIGSVIVHDAILAPLVAGVSLVVRRAGRRVRPAVLAIVQTAVVVGAILSIVVVPEIIAKARGTKNDTVLPFDYGARLGVMWLVIAVLTALVATAWVVLARRREARR
;
A
#
# COMPACT_ATOMS: atom_id res chain seq x y z
N MET A 1 38.19 19.43 21.97
CA MET A 1 37.62 19.00 20.68
C MET A 1 36.11 18.88 20.85
N THR A 2 35.36 19.87 20.36
CA THR A 2 33.89 19.93 20.42
C THR A 2 33.29 19.18 19.22
N ALA A 3 32.23 18.41 19.45
CA ALA A 3 31.53 17.68 18.38
C ALA A 3 30.90 18.65 17.36
N PRO A 4 30.88 18.33 16.05
CA PRO A 4 30.25 19.17 15.05
C PRO A 4 28.74 19.28 15.30
N GLY A 5 28.27 20.51 15.52
CA GLY A 5 26.85 20.81 15.71
C GLY A 5 26.04 20.49 14.46
N VAL A 6 24.96 19.73 14.63
CA VAL A 6 23.98 19.46 13.57
C VAL A 6 23.40 20.80 13.10
N PRO A 7 23.43 21.13 11.79
CA PRO A 7 22.97 22.41 11.30
C PRO A 7 21.49 22.64 11.64
N ALA A 8 21.17 23.80 12.20
CA ALA A 8 19.83 24.19 12.66
C ALA A 8 18.75 24.20 11.55
N SER A 9 19.13 24.04 10.28
CA SER A 9 18.26 24.03 9.11
C SER A 9 17.31 22.82 9.07
N THR A 10 17.75 21.65 9.53
CA THR A 10 16.92 20.43 9.55
C THR A 10 15.72 20.56 10.50
N GLY A 11 15.86 21.32 11.60
CA GLY A 11 14.82 21.45 12.62
C GLY A 11 13.66 22.38 12.23
N ARG A 12 13.93 23.44 11.45
CA ARG A 12 12.88 24.40 11.05
C ARG A 12 11.97 23.80 9.97
N GLY A 13 12.55 23.16 8.95
CA GLY A 13 11.80 22.50 7.89
C GLY A 13 10.91 21.37 8.43
N VAL A 14 11.43 20.53 9.33
CA VAL A 14 10.65 19.44 9.96
C VAL A 14 9.51 19.99 10.81
N ARG A 15 9.74 21.08 11.58
CA ARG A 15 8.68 21.72 12.37
C ARG A 15 7.57 22.29 11.49
N VAL A 16 7.94 22.96 10.39
CA VAL A 16 6.97 23.50 9.43
C VAL A 16 6.19 22.37 8.76
N ALA A 17 6.86 21.34 8.25
CA ALA A 17 6.21 20.19 7.63
C ALA A 17 5.27 19.48 8.62
N ARG A 18 5.69 19.29 9.87
CA ARG A 18 4.83 18.72 10.92
C ARG A 18 3.61 19.59 11.18
N ALA A 19 3.79 20.91 11.34
CA ALA A 19 2.69 21.84 11.56
C ALA A 19 1.69 21.79 10.39
N VAL A 20 2.18 21.80 9.14
CA VAL A 20 1.35 21.68 7.95
C VAL A 20 0.57 20.37 7.96
N LEU A 21 1.24 19.23 8.20
CA LEU A 21 0.57 17.92 8.23
C LEU A 21 -0.50 17.84 9.33
N VAL A 22 -0.23 18.41 10.52
CA VAL A 22 -1.21 18.46 11.62
C VAL A 22 -2.40 19.33 11.22
N VAL A 23 -2.16 20.54 10.69
CA VAL A 23 -3.24 21.44 10.27
C VAL A 23 -4.09 20.80 9.18
N VAL A 24 -3.45 20.24 8.14
CA VAL A 24 -4.15 19.54 7.05
C VAL A 24 -4.94 18.35 7.60
N GLY A 25 -4.37 17.54 8.49
CA GLY A 25 -5.05 16.41 9.11
C GLY A 25 -6.29 16.84 9.90
N VAL A 26 -6.19 17.88 10.72
CA VAL A 26 -7.31 18.44 11.48
C VAL A 26 -8.40 18.97 10.55
N LEU A 27 -8.02 19.70 9.49
CA LEU A 27 -8.98 20.21 8.50
C LEU A 27 -9.72 19.07 7.78
N LEU A 28 -9.01 17.99 7.41
CA LEU A 28 -9.62 16.81 6.79
C LEU A 28 -10.55 16.07 7.74
N ILE A 29 -10.21 15.95 9.02
CA ILE A 29 -11.09 15.35 10.04
C ILE A 29 -12.35 16.20 10.22
N ALA A 30 -12.21 17.53 10.31
CA ALA A 30 -13.34 18.44 10.41
C ALA A 30 -14.26 18.37 9.18
N LEU A 31 -13.67 18.36 7.98
CA LEU A 31 -14.39 18.17 6.73
C LEU A 31 -15.12 16.82 6.69
N GLY A 32 -14.43 15.74 7.08
CA GLY A 32 -15.03 14.40 7.15
C GLY A 32 -16.19 14.34 8.14
N GLY A 33 -16.06 14.97 9.31
CA GLY A 33 -17.13 15.10 10.30
C GLY A 33 -18.32 15.90 9.76
N TYR A 34 -18.08 17.00 9.06
CA TYR A 34 -19.14 17.76 8.39
C TYR A 34 -19.86 16.91 7.34
N VAL A 35 -19.12 16.29 6.42
CA VAL A 35 -19.68 15.42 5.37
C VAL A 35 -20.45 14.25 5.98
N LEU A 36 -19.98 13.67 7.08
CA LEU A 36 -20.68 12.61 7.79
C LEU A 36 -22.10 13.02 8.17
N THR A 37 -22.28 14.22 8.74
CA THR A 37 -23.60 14.72 9.15
C THR A 37 -24.53 15.01 7.97
N GLN A 38 -23.98 15.34 6.80
CA GLN A 38 -24.76 15.69 5.61
C GLN A 38 -25.14 14.46 4.79
N THR A 39 -24.32 13.42 4.79
CA THR A 39 -24.42 12.30 3.84
C THR A 39 -24.83 10.97 4.48
N VAL A 40 -24.61 10.79 5.79
CA VAL A 40 -24.84 9.52 6.48
C VAL A 40 -25.90 9.69 7.56
N ARG A 41 -26.95 8.87 7.50
CA ARG A 41 -27.98 8.85 8.56
C ARG A 41 -27.37 8.36 9.88
N PRO A 42 -27.70 8.93 11.05
CA PRO A 42 -27.12 8.56 12.34
C PRO A 42 -27.16 7.07 12.67
N ASN A 43 -28.24 6.38 12.29
CA ASN A 43 -28.38 4.93 12.50
C ASN A 43 -27.37 4.07 11.71
N ARG A 44 -26.57 4.67 10.81
CA ARG A 44 -25.52 4.00 10.03
C ARG A 44 -24.11 4.26 10.57
N TYR A 45 -23.95 5.11 11.59
CA TYR A 45 -22.64 5.43 12.15
C TYR A 45 -21.94 4.20 12.74
N GLY A 46 -22.68 3.25 13.32
CA GLY A 46 -22.09 1.99 13.80
C GLY A 46 -21.44 1.18 12.68
N GLY A 47 -22.09 1.10 11.51
CA GLY A 47 -21.53 0.43 10.34
C GLY A 47 -20.27 1.11 9.80
N LEU A 48 -20.26 2.45 9.82
CA LEU A 48 -19.07 3.23 9.47
C LEU A 48 -17.91 2.98 10.45
N LEU A 49 -18.19 2.96 11.76
CA LEU A 49 -17.19 2.70 12.78
C LEU A 49 -16.55 1.32 12.60
N VAL A 50 -17.35 0.29 12.34
CA VAL A 50 -16.88 -1.07 12.03
C VAL A 50 -16.00 -1.05 10.77
N TRP A 51 -16.39 -0.31 9.74
CA TRP A 51 -15.61 -0.19 8.51
C TRP A 51 -14.26 0.52 8.73
N LEU A 52 -14.23 1.60 9.54
CA LEU A 52 -13.01 2.32 9.89
C LEU A 52 -12.05 1.43 10.67
N ILE A 53 -12.54 0.75 11.71
CA ILE A 53 -11.74 -0.18 12.52
C ILE A 53 -11.23 -1.33 11.65
N GLY A 54 -12.09 -1.94 10.84
CA GLY A 54 -11.71 -2.99 9.91
C GLY A 54 -10.63 -2.53 8.93
N SER A 55 -10.73 -1.30 8.41
CA SER A 55 -9.73 -0.72 7.52
C SER A 55 -8.37 -0.57 8.21
N VAL A 56 -8.33 -0.05 9.44
CA VAL A 56 -7.08 0.07 10.22
C VAL A 56 -6.45 -1.31 10.44
N ILE A 57 -7.24 -2.30 10.86
CA ILE A 57 -6.73 -3.67 11.09
C ILE A 57 -6.15 -4.25 9.80
N VAL A 58 -6.85 -4.14 8.67
CA VAL A 58 -6.35 -4.65 7.38
C VAL A 58 -5.03 -3.99 6.99
N HIS A 59 -4.90 -2.67 7.14
CA HIS A 59 -3.68 -1.96 6.76
C HIS A 59 -2.51 -2.24 7.72
N ASP A 60 -2.73 -2.07 9.03
CA ASP A 60 -1.63 -2.02 9.99
C ASP A 60 -1.29 -3.39 10.57
N ALA A 61 -2.29 -4.26 10.75
CA ALA A 61 -2.08 -5.58 11.34
C ALA A 61 -1.90 -6.69 10.29
N ILE A 62 -2.29 -6.46 9.03
CA ILE A 62 -2.16 -7.46 7.96
C ILE A 62 -1.16 -7.00 6.89
N LEU A 63 -1.41 -5.86 6.23
CA LEU A 63 -0.57 -5.44 5.11
C LEU A 63 0.85 -5.09 5.55
N ALA A 64 1.03 -4.28 6.58
CA ALA A 64 2.36 -3.89 7.04
C ALA A 64 3.22 -5.11 7.46
N PRO A 65 2.72 -6.07 8.27
CA PRO A 65 3.45 -7.29 8.60
C PRO A 65 3.71 -8.18 7.40
N LEU A 66 2.78 -8.28 6.45
CA LEU A 66 2.96 -9.07 5.23
C LEU A 66 4.09 -8.50 4.36
N VAL A 67 4.13 -7.18 4.15
CA VAL A 67 5.20 -6.51 3.42
C VAL A 67 6.54 -6.66 4.15
N ALA A 68 6.55 -6.52 5.47
CA ALA A 68 7.75 -6.75 6.29
C ALA A 68 8.23 -8.22 6.21
N GLY A 69 7.30 -9.17 6.25
CA GLY A 69 7.56 -10.61 6.11
C GLY A 69 8.16 -10.96 4.75
N VAL A 70 7.60 -10.45 3.65
CA VAL A 70 8.18 -10.62 2.31
C VAL A 70 9.60 -10.05 2.27
N SER A 71 9.80 -8.87 2.85
CA SER A 71 11.11 -8.23 2.92
C SER A 71 12.13 -9.10 3.66
N LEU A 72 11.71 -9.73 4.77
CA LEU A 72 12.54 -10.64 5.54
C LEU A 72 12.86 -11.92 4.77
N VAL A 73 11.85 -12.54 4.13
CA VAL A 73 12.03 -13.77 3.34
C VAL A 73 12.97 -13.53 2.17
N VAL A 74 12.80 -12.44 1.42
CA VAL A 74 13.67 -12.11 0.28
C VAL A 74 15.10 -11.84 0.75
N ARG A 75 15.29 -11.14 1.88
CA ARG A 75 16.62 -10.93 2.49
C ARG A 75 17.25 -12.25 2.94
N ARG A 76 16.47 -13.18 3.48
CA ARG A 76 16.94 -14.48 3.96
C ARG A 76 17.26 -15.43 2.81
N ALA A 77 16.51 -15.35 1.71
CA ALA A 77 16.69 -16.17 0.51
C ALA A 77 17.92 -15.77 -0.33
N GLY A 78 18.50 -14.59 -0.12
CA GLY A 78 19.68 -14.16 -0.88
C GLY A 78 20.69 -13.39 -0.06
N ARG A 79 21.88 -13.97 0.15
CA ARG A 79 23.02 -13.30 0.82
C ARG A 79 23.53 -12.02 0.13
N ARG A 80 22.95 -11.59 -1.00
CA ARG A 80 23.33 -10.37 -1.75
C ARG A 80 22.18 -9.74 -2.56
N VAL A 81 20.94 -9.72 -2.05
CA VAL A 81 19.87 -8.98 -2.77
C VAL A 81 20.12 -7.48 -2.63
N ARG A 82 20.32 -6.79 -3.77
CA ARG A 82 20.54 -5.34 -3.78
C ARG A 82 19.28 -4.61 -3.28
N PRO A 83 19.41 -3.52 -2.50
CA PRO A 83 18.27 -2.78 -1.94
C PRO A 83 17.21 -2.37 -2.98
N ALA A 84 17.62 -2.05 -4.20
CA ALA A 84 16.68 -1.68 -5.27
C ALA A 84 15.76 -2.84 -5.70
N VAL A 85 16.26 -4.08 -5.71
CA VAL A 85 15.43 -5.26 -6.04
C VAL A 85 14.41 -5.51 -4.94
N LEU A 86 14.79 -5.31 -3.67
CA LEU A 86 13.86 -5.36 -2.55
C LEU A 86 12.76 -4.31 -2.69
N ALA A 87 13.11 -3.07 -3.04
CA ALA A 87 12.14 -2.00 -3.26
C ALA A 87 11.17 -2.35 -4.40
N ILE A 88 11.65 -2.87 -5.53
CA ILE A 88 10.81 -3.30 -6.66
C ILE A 88 9.78 -4.36 -6.21
N VAL A 89 10.23 -5.38 -5.48
CA VAL A 89 9.35 -6.45 -4.99
C VAL A 89 8.35 -5.91 -3.95
N GLN A 90 8.80 -5.06 -3.03
CA GLN A 90 7.91 -4.42 -2.04
C GLN A 90 6.82 -3.60 -2.72
N THR A 91 7.17 -2.77 -3.72
CA THR A 91 6.20 -1.99 -4.48
C THR A 91 5.17 -2.91 -5.15
N ALA A 92 5.60 -4.01 -5.77
CA ALA A 92 4.70 -4.96 -6.41
C ALA A 92 3.71 -5.60 -5.42
N VAL A 93 4.19 -6.01 -4.25
CA VAL A 93 3.34 -6.60 -3.19
C VAL A 93 2.33 -5.57 -2.68
N VAL A 94 2.76 -4.33 -2.42
CA VAL A 94 1.88 -3.26 -1.97
C VAL A 94 0.79 -2.97 -3.01
N VAL A 95 1.16 -2.85 -4.28
CA VAL A 95 0.21 -2.61 -5.38
C VAL A 95 -0.80 -3.75 -5.49
N GLY A 96 -0.34 -5.00 -5.52
CA GLY A 96 -1.22 -6.16 -5.61
C GLY A 96 -2.15 -6.27 -4.40
N ALA A 97 -1.66 -5.95 -3.20
CA ALA A 97 -2.45 -5.95 -1.98
C ALA A 97 -3.56 -4.88 -1.99
N ILE A 98 -3.25 -3.64 -2.37
CA ILE A 98 -4.24 -2.57 -2.50
C ILE A 98 -5.32 -2.94 -3.52
N LEU A 99 -4.93 -3.45 -4.69
CA LEU A 99 -5.88 -3.91 -5.69
C LEU A 99 -6.75 -5.06 -5.18
N SER A 100 -6.18 -5.97 -4.39
CA SER A 100 -6.94 -7.06 -3.76
C SER A 100 -7.99 -6.54 -2.77
N ILE A 101 -7.69 -5.50 -1.97
CA ILE A 101 -8.68 -4.87 -1.07
C ILE A 101 -9.89 -4.34 -1.83
N VAL A 102 -9.70 -3.87 -3.07
CA VAL A 102 -10.79 -3.38 -3.93
C VAL A 102 -11.59 -4.53 -4.53
N VAL A 103 -10.92 -5.58 -5.02
CA VAL A 103 -11.56 -6.67 -5.78
C VAL A 103 -12.18 -7.74 -4.87
N VAL A 104 -11.61 -8.01 -3.70
CA VAL A 104 -12.11 -9.06 -2.78
C VAL A 104 -13.57 -8.83 -2.34
N PRO A 105 -14.02 -7.60 -1.99
CA PRO A 105 -15.43 -7.32 -1.73
C PRO A 105 -16.35 -7.69 -2.89
N GLU A 106 -15.92 -7.49 -4.15
CA GLU A 106 -16.71 -7.85 -5.34
C GLU A 106 -16.84 -9.37 -5.48
N ILE A 107 -15.76 -10.12 -5.20
CA ILE A 107 -15.79 -11.59 -5.15
C ILE A 107 -16.79 -12.07 -4.08
N ILE A 108 -16.72 -11.50 -2.87
CA ILE A 108 -17.62 -11.85 -1.76
C ILE A 108 -19.06 -11.48 -2.11
N ALA A 109 -19.29 -10.32 -2.72
CA ALA A 109 -20.61 -9.87 -3.13
C ALA A 109 -21.22 -10.80 -4.19
N LYS A 110 -20.43 -11.22 -5.18
CA LYS A 110 -20.87 -12.17 -6.21
C LYS A 110 -21.21 -13.54 -5.61
N ALA A 111 -20.39 -14.03 -4.68
CA ALA A 111 -20.61 -15.32 -4.00
C ALA A 111 -21.89 -15.35 -3.14
N ARG A 112 -22.36 -14.20 -2.64
CA ARG A 112 -23.62 -14.08 -1.89
C ARG A 112 -24.86 -14.07 -2.78
N GLY A 113 -24.70 -14.09 -4.10
CA GLY A 113 -25.77 -14.03 -5.09
C GLY A 113 -26.11 -12.59 -5.48
N THR A 114 -26.19 -12.35 -6.78
CA THR A 114 -26.66 -11.08 -7.35
C THR A 114 -28.09 -11.24 -7.84
N LYS A 115 -28.94 -10.22 -7.61
CA LYS A 115 -30.30 -10.20 -8.16
C LYS A 115 -30.31 -9.99 -9.69
N ASN A 116 -29.21 -9.47 -10.24
CA ASN A 116 -29.02 -9.24 -11.66
C ASN A 116 -27.53 -9.46 -12.00
N ASP A 117 -27.27 -10.37 -12.92
CA ASP A 117 -25.91 -10.79 -13.29
C ASP A 117 -25.14 -9.72 -14.06
N THR A 118 -25.81 -8.70 -14.62
CA THR A 118 -25.13 -7.57 -15.27
C THR A 118 -24.43 -6.64 -14.27
N VAL A 119 -24.70 -6.77 -12.97
CA VAL A 119 -24.07 -5.93 -11.92
C VAL A 119 -22.65 -6.41 -11.61
N LEU A 120 -22.43 -7.73 -11.59
CA LEU A 120 -21.11 -8.35 -11.42
C LEU A 120 -20.87 -9.37 -12.54
N PRO A 121 -20.68 -8.91 -13.79
CA PRO A 121 -20.68 -9.80 -14.96
C PRO A 121 -19.47 -10.72 -15.00
N PHE A 122 -18.38 -10.35 -14.34
CA PHE A 122 -17.09 -10.99 -14.52
C PHE A 122 -16.75 -12.02 -13.45
N ASP A 123 -15.88 -12.97 -13.78
CA ASP A 123 -15.21 -13.79 -12.78
C ASP A 123 -14.06 -12.98 -12.15
N TYR A 124 -14.37 -12.35 -11.02
CA TYR A 124 -13.42 -11.51 -10.29
C TYR A 124 -12.31 -12.33 -9.63
N GLY A 125 -12.55 -13.60 -9.32
CA GLY A 125 -11.53 -14.50 -8.78
C GLY A 125 -10.45 -14.82 -9.82
N ALA A 126 -10.89 -15.26 -11.01
CA ALA A 126 -9.99 -15.51 -12.13
C ALA A 126 -9.21 -14.24 -12.53
N ARG A 127 -9.89 -13.09 -12.60
CA ARG A 127 -9.25 -11.81 -12.95
C ARG A 127 -8.24 -11.33 -11.90
N LEU A 128 -8.54 -11.52 -10.61
CA LEU A 128 -7.59 -11.22 -9.54
C LEU A 128 -6.34 -12.09 -9.67
N GLY A 129 -6.50 -13.38 -9.99
CA GLY A 129 -5.38 -14.28 -10.28
C GLY A 129 -4.54 -13.83 -11.46
N VAL A 130 -5.18 -13.47 -12.59
CA VAL A 130 -4.49 -12.93 -13.77
C VAL A 130 -3.75 -11.63 -13.45
N MET A 131 -4.36 -10.73 -12.68
CA MET A 131 -3.72 -9.49 -12.25
C MET A 131 -2.44 -9.77 -11.43
N TRP A 132 -2.50 -10.66 -10.44
CA TRP A 132 -1.34 -11.05 -9.66
C TRP A 132 -0.24 -11.69 -10.53
N LEU A 133 -0.63 -12.52 -11.50
CA LEU A 133 0.31 -13.09 -12.47
C LEU A 133 1.01 -11.99 -13.28
N VAL A 134 0.26 -11.01 -13.80
CA VAL A 134 0.82 -9.87 -14.54
C VAL A 134 1.78 -9.07 -13.66
N ILE A 135 1.39 -8.76 -12.42
CA ILE A 135 2.27 -8.06 -11.46
C ILE A 135 3.55 -8.84 -11.23
N ALA A 136 3.46 -10.15 -10.99
CA ALA A 136 4.62 -11.00 -10.77
C ALA A 136 5.57 -11.02 -11.98
N VAL A 137 5.02 -11.16 -13.20
CA VAL A 137 5.78 -11.14 -14.45
C VAL A 137 6.49 -9.80 -14.65
N LEU A 138 5.77 -8.68 -14.52
CA LEU A 138 6.35 -7.34 -14.68
C LEU A 138 7.44 -7.08 -13.63
N THR A 139 7.21 -7.51 -12.39
CA THR A 139 8.19 -7.37 -11.30
C THR A 139 9.47 -8.15 -11.61
N ALA A 140 9.33 -9.40 -12.08
CA ALA A 140 10.47 -10.23 -12.47
C ALA A 140 11.25 -9.60 -13.64
N LEU A 141 10.55 -9.08 -14.65
CA LEU A 141 11.17 -8.39 -15.79
C LEU A 141 11.95 -7.15 -15.34
N VAL A 142 11.34 -6.27 -14.54
CA VAL A 142 11.96 -5.03 -14.06
C VAL A 142 13.15 -5.34 -13.15
N ALA A 143 13.02 -6.29 -12.22
CA ALA A 143 14.12 -6.71 -11.35
C ALA A 143 15.29 -7.29 -12.16
N THR A 144 15.01 -8.14 -13.14
CA THR A 144 16.02 -8.76 -14.00
C THR A 144 16.73 -7.70 -14.85
N ALA A 145 15.97 -6.82 -15.51
CA ALA A 145 16.51 -5.72 -16.31
C ALA A 145 17.42 -4.82 -15.45
N TRP A 146 16.99 -4.48 -14.24
CA TRP A 146 17.78 -3.67 -13.33
C TRP A 146 19.11 -4.35 -12.94
N VAL A 147 19.07 -5.65 -12.60
CA VAL A 147 20.29 -6.41 -12.27
C VAL A 147 21.25 -6.48 -13.46
N VAL A 148 20.75 -6.74 -14.67
CA VAL A 148 21.56 -6.79 -15.90
C VAL A 148 22.22 -5.44 -16.17
N LEU A 149 21.46 -4.35 -16.07
CA LEU A 149 21.97 -2.99 -16.28
C LEU A 149 23.00 -2.60 -15.22
N ALA A 150 22.78 -2.98 -13.95
CA ALA A 150 23.69 -2.68 -12.86
C ALA A 150 25.04 -3.40 -13.03
N ARG A 151 25.02 -4.68 -13.43
CA ARG A 151 26.24 -5.44 -13.75
C ARG A 151 27.01 -4.84 -14.92
N ARG A 152 26.31 -4.42 -15.98
CA ARG A 152 26.93 -3.77 -17.16
C ARG A 152 27.62 -2.45 -16.80
N ARG A 153 27.07 -1.68 -15.85
CA ARG A 153 27.67 -0.43 -15.38
C ARG A 153 28.92 -0.67 -14.55
N GLU A 154 28.93 -1.74 -13.74
CA GLU A 154 30.10 -2.13 -12.95
C GLU A 154 31.23 -2.66 -13.82
N ALA A 155 30.93 -3.43 -14.86
CA ALA A 155 31.93 -3.92 -15.81
C ALA A 155 32.52 -2.83 -16.74
N ARG A 156 31.90 -1.64 -16.79
CA ARG A 156 32.36 -0.48 -17.58
C ARG A 156 33.14 0.55 -16.75
N ARG A 157 33.20 0.38 -15.43
CA ARG A 157 33.96 1.22 -14.50
C ARG A 157 35.25 0.50 -14.13
#